data_AF-A0A7I8EGZ9-F1
#
_entry.id   AF-A0A7I8EGZ9-F1
#
_cell.length_a   1.000
_cell.length_b   1.000
_cell.length_c   1.000
_cell.angle_alpha   90.00
_cell.angle_beta   90.00
_cell.angle_gamma   90.00
#
_symmetry.space_group_name_H-M   'P 1'
#
loop_
_entity.id
_entity.type
_entity.pdbx_description
1 polymer ?
#
loop_
_entity_poly.entity_id
_entity_poly.type
_entity_poly.pdbx_seq_one_letter_code
_entity_poly.pdbx_strand_id
1 'polypeptide(L)' 'MSNAVTAVPAAASAAALAHFTARLGLETDCADVFANLQRPDPGFVLLDVRSKAAFMAGHVPGALSLPHHEINAERMAA' A
#
# COMPACT_ATOMS: atom_id res chain seq x y z
N MET A 1 30.32 -24.31 4.57
CA MET A 1 30.13 -23.86 3.17
C MET A 1 29.34 -22.57 3.20
N SER A 2 29.91 -21.48 2.71
CA SER A 2 29.19 -20.20 2.50
C SER A 2 28.40 -20.31 1.19
N ASN A 3 27.15 -19.86 1.18
CA ASN A 3 26.36 -19.67 -0.04
C ASN A 3 25.80 -18.24 -0.07
N ALA A 4 25.25 -17.81 -1.21
CA ALA A 4 24.72 -16.45 -1.35
C ALA A 4 23.62 -16.09 -0.33
N VAL A 5 22.91 -17.08 0.22
CA VAL A 5 21.86 -16.92 1.23
C VAL A 5 22.45 -16.69 2.62
N THR A 6 23.56 -17.35 2.96
CA THR A 6 24.20 -17.24 4.29
C THR A 6 25.40 -16.30 4.31
N ALA A 7 25.76 -15.72 3.16
CA ALA A 7 26.86 -14.77 3.03
C ALA A 7 26.64 -13.48 3.84
N VAL A 8 25.38 -13.08 4.02
CA VAL A 8 24.99 -11.97 4.90
C VAL A 8 24.40 -12.56 6.19
N PRO A 9 25.03 -12.34 7.36
CA PRO A 9 24.46 -12.77 8.63
C PRO A 9 23.09 -12.12 8.88
N ALA A 10 22.20 -12.85 9.56
CA ALA A 10 20.94 -12.27 10.01
C ALA A 10 21.21 -11.04 10.89
N ALA A 11 20.40 -9.99 10.70
CA ALA A 11 20.45 -8.81 11.55
C ALA A 11 20.10 -9.18 13.00
N ALA A 12 20.61 -8.40 13.96
CA ALA A 12 20.13 -8.47 15.34
C ALA A 12 18.61 -8.24 15.38
N SER A 13 17.90 -8.95 16.25
CA SER A 13 16.43 -8.91 16.33
C SER A 13 15.88 -7.49 16.49
N ALA A 14 16.54 -6.65 17.28
CA ALA A 14 16.16 -5.25 17.47
C ALA A 14 16.24 -4.42 16.17
N ALA A 15 17.26 -4.67 15.35
CA ALA A 15 17.41 -3.99 14.07
C ALA A 15 16.36 -4.46 13.04
N ALA A 16 16.07 -5.77 13.01
CA ALA A 16 15.02 -6.32 12.16
C ALA A 16 13.63 -5.78 12.55
N LEU A 17 13.32 -5.72 13.84
CA LEU A 17 12.07 -5.15 14.35
C LEU A 17 11.91 -3.69 13.91
N ALA A 18 12.93 -2.85 14.16
CA ALA A 18 12.91 -1.44 13.76
C ALA A 18 12.68 -1.28 12.25
N HIS A 19 13.35 -2.10 11.43
CA HIS A 19 13.21 -2.05 9.98
C HIS A 19 11.79 -2.42 9.52
N PHE A 20 11.27 -3.56 9.95
CA PHE A 20 9.97 -4.04 9.47
C PHE A 20 8.81 -3.22 10.02
N THR A 21 8.87 -2.75 11.27
CA THR A 21 7.86 -1.84 11.81
C THR A 21 7.83 -0.52 11.05
N ALA A 22 8.98 0.07 10.73
CA ALA A 22 9.03 1.29 9.93
C ALA A 22 8.43 1.07 8.53
N ARG A 23 8.72 -0.08 7.90
CA ARG A 23 8.17 -0.42 6.58
C ARG A 23 6.65 -0.55 6.62
N LEU A 24 6.11 -1.30 7.59
CA LEU A 24 4.67 -1.49 7.77
C LEU A 24 3.91 -0.19 8.13
N GLY A 25 4.61 0.84 8.61
CA GLY A 25 4.04 2.18 8.80
C GLY A 25 3.83 2.97 7.50
N LEU A 26 4.34 2.48 6.37
CA LEU A 26 4.32 3.18 5.07
C LEU A 26 3.58 2.42 3.96
N GLU A 27 3.19 1.17 4.21
CA GLU A 27 2.57 0.30 3.21
C GLU A 27 1.47 -0.58 3.82
N THR A 28 0.60 -1.10 2.97
CA THR A 28 -0.42 -2.12 3.31
C THR A 28 -0.52 -3.10 2.16
N ASP A 29 -0.93 -4.34 2.43
CA ASP A 29 -1.07 -5.37 1.42
C ASP A 29 -2.52 -5.50 0.91
N CYS A 30 -2.74 -6.35 -0.08
CA CYS A 30 -4.07 -6.56 -0.64
C CYS A 30 -5.02 -7.32 0.30
N ALA A 31 -4.50 -8.09 1.26
CA ALA A 31 -5.32 -8.85 2.20
C ALA A 31 -5.96 -7.91 3.23
N ASP A 32 -5.17 -6.99 3.79
CA ASP A 32 -5.64 -5.97 4.74
C ASP A 32 -6.64 -5.01 4.08
N VAL A 33 -6.35 -4.56 2.85
CA VAL A 33 -7.27 -3.72 2.08
C VAL A 33 -8.59 -4.45 1.83
N PHE A 34 -8.54 -5.70 1.34
CA PHE A 34 -9.74 -6.48 1.06
C PHE A 34 -10.58 -6.68 2.33
N ALA A 35 -9.95 -7.07 3.45
CA ALA A 35 -10.61 -7.32 4.72
C ALA A 35 -11.32 -6.06 5.26
N ASN A 36 -10.69 -4.89 5.18
CA ASN A 36 -11.30 -3.66 5.67
C ASN A 36 -12.36 -3.08 4.73
N LEU A 37 -12.22 -3.27 3.41
CA LEU A 37 -13.28 -2.88 2.45
C LEU A 37 -14.58 -3.69 2.60
N GLN A 38 -14.57 -4.82 3.32
CA GLN A 38 -15.81 -5.54 3.67
C GLN A 38 -16.61 -4.85 4.78
N ARG A 39 -16.07 -3.81 5.42
CA ARG A 39 -16.69 -3.12 6.55
C ARG A 39 -17.45 -1.88 6.07
N PRO A 40 -18.55 -1.46 6.73
CA PRO A 40 -19.29 -0.24 6.37
C PRO A 40 -18.45 1.04 6.46
N ASP A 41 -17.47 1.06 7.37
CA ASP A 41 -16.50 2.15 7.53
C ASP A 41 -15.09 1.55 7.54
N PRO A 42 -14.43 1.47 6.36
CA PRO A 42 -13.08 0.91 6.24
C PRO A 42 -12.00 1.75 6.93
N GLY A 43 -12.27 3.02 7.23
CA GLY A 43 -11.29 3.94 7.83
C GLY A 43 -10.24 4.49 6.86
N PHE A 44 -10.40 4.28 5.54
CA PHE A 44 -9.53 4.85 4.51
C PHE A 44 -10.27 5.04 3.18
N VAL A 45 -9.65 5.83 2.30
CA VAL A 45 -10.06 5.98 0.90
C VAL A 45 -9.08 5.22 0.01
N LEU A 46 -9.57 4.30 -0.82
CA LEU A 46 -8.75 3.62 -1.81
C LEU A 46 -8.75 4.42 -3.12
N LEU A 47 -7.58 4.92 -3.53
CA LEU A 47 -7.43 5.65 -4.79
C LEU A 47 -6.75 4.77 -5.85
N ASP A 48 -7.38 4.65 -7.01
CA ASP A 48 -6.73 4.18 -8.24
C ASP A 48 -6.12 5.38 -8.96
N VAL A 49 -4.80 5.44 -8.92
CA VAL A 49 -4.01 6.58 -9.44
C VAL A 49 -3.53 6.41 -10.87
N ARG A 50 -4.00 5.35 -11.56
CA ARG A 50 -3.72 5.10 -12.98
C ARG A 50 -4.56 6.03 -13.87
N SER A 51 -4.52 5.81 -15.18
CA SER A 51 -5.37 6.56 -16.12
C SER A 51 -6.86 6.22 -15.92
N LYS A 52 -7.74 7.18 -16.24
CA LYS A 52 -9.20 6.94 -16.19
C LYS A 52 -9.61 5.77 -17.09
N ALA A 53 -8.97 5.61 -18.24
CA ALA A 53 -9.23 4.47 -19.13
C ALA A 53 -8.89 3.12 -18.47
N ALA A 54 -7.77 3.03 -17.74
CA ALA A 54 -7.39 1.81 -17.02
C ALA A 54 -8.36 1.51 -15.86
N PHE A 55 -8.81 2.55 -15.13
CA PHE A 55 -9.83 2.41 -14.11
C PHE A 55 -11.15 1.87 -14.69
N MET A 56 -11.63 2.46 -15.79
CA MET A 56 -12.88 2.03 -16.44
C MET A 56 -12.80 0.62 -17.03
N ALA A 57 -11.62 0.19 -17.47
CA ALA A 57 -11.40 -1.18 -17.95
C ALA A 57 -11.45 -2.21 -16.79
N GLY A 58 -11.16 -1.79 -15.57
CA GLY A 58 -11.25 -2.61 -14.37
C GLY A 58 -10.47 -2.01 -13.20
N HIS A 59 -11.10 -1.97 -12.04
CA HIS A 59 -10.53 -1.45 -10.79
C HIS A 59 -11.02 -2.26 -9.58
N VAL A 60 -10.38 -2.06 -8.44
CA VAL A 60 -10.79 -2.68 -7.17
C VAL A 60 -12.15 -2.11 -6.73
N PRO A 61 -13.15 -2.94 -6.40
CA PRO A 61 -14.44 -2.45 -5.92
C PRO A 61 -14.31 -1.49 -4.74
N GLY A 62 -14.98 -0.34 -4.81
CA GLY A 62 -14.91 0.72 -3.79
C GLY A 62 -13.76 1.72 -3.98
N ALA A 63 -12.84 1.50 -4.92
CA ALA A 63 -11.80 2.47 -5.24
C ALA A 63 -12.37 3.70 -5.99
N LEU A 64 -11.79 4.87 -5.72
CA LEU A 64 -12.05 6.11 -6.46
C LEU A 64 -10.96 6.35 -7.50
N SER A 65 -11.32 6.86 -8.68
CA SER A 65 -10.33 7.24 -9.69
C SER A 65 -9.78 8.63 -9.41
N LEU A 66 -8.47 8.73 -9.20
CA LEU A 66 -7.75 9.99 -9.13
C LEU A 66 -6.38 9.83 -9.78
N PRO A 67 -6.25 10.04 -11.11
CA PRO A 67 -4.98 9.91 -11.79
C PRO A 67 -3.88 10.71 -11.09
N HIS A 68 -2.68 10.13 -10.96
CA HIS A 68 -1.60 10.71 -10.16
C HIS A 68 -1.31 12.20 -10.47
N HIS A 69 -1.37 12.59 -11.75
CA HIS A 69 -1.14 13.98 -12.17
C HIS A 69 -2.26 14.96 -11.77
N GLU A 70 -3.42 14.47 -11.36
CA GLU A 70 -4.53 15.25 -10.82
C GLU A 70 -4.46 15.37 -9.29
N ILE A 71 -3.50 14.70 -8.61
CA ILE A 71 -3.31 14.81 -7.16
C ILE A 71 -2.71 16.18 -6.84
N ASN A 72 -3.52 17.04 -6.23
CA ASN A 72 -3.14 18.37 -5.79
C ASN A 72 -3.88 18.74 -4.50
N ALA A 73 -3.47 19.86 -3.88
CA ALA A 73 -4.03 20.29 -2.60
C ALA A 73 -5.55 20.54 -2.67
N GLU A 74 -6.06 21.12 -3.76
CA GLU A 74 -7.48 21.38 -3.95
C GLU A 74 -8.30 20.08 -3.97
N ARG A 75 -7.79 19.04 -4.64
CA ARG A 75 -8.45 17.73 -4.70
C ARG A 75 -8.33 16.90 -3.44
N MET A 76 -7.34 17.19 -2.60
CA MET A 76 -7.15 16.55 -1.29
C MET A 76 -7.87 17.32 -0.18
N ALA A 77 -8.40 18.52 -0.46
CA ALA A 77 -9.23 19.25 0.47
C ALA A 77 -10.61 18.55 0.56
N ALA A 78 -11.02 18.24 1.80
CA ALA A 78 -12.29 17.60 2.10
C ALA A 78 -13.50 18.51 1.86
#